data_AF-A0A2V7MHD4-F1
#
_entry.id   AF-A0A2V7MHD4-F1
#
_cell.length_a   1.000
_cell.length_b   1.000
_cell.length_c   1.000
_cell.angle_alpha   90.00
_cell.angle_beta   90.00
_cell.angle_gamma   90.00
#
_symmetry.space_group_name_H-M   'P 1'
#
loop_
_entity.id
_entity.type
_entity.pdbx_description
1 polymer ?
#
loop_
_entity_poly.entity_id
_entity_poly.type
_entity_poly.pdbx_seq_one_letter_code
_entity_poly.pdbx_strand_id
1 'polypeptide(L)'
;MKVFRAVLFLAGLVAAPAVSAAQKTIVISDSLIGNAERLSVKKGAQWMGQIAKWRFGDYAVVSGKPGWTHTRTTGNFFQTESETRTHDTFTFVLTNAATDSAMVNAARNVDVQELHKLDLGHGWSLGSDEVVLESENFTAFITINRDTTETWTLYIGDTGGRDSEGKHEAFLTNGERRILLSLASSNKNVYDMRGLPALGYEFVENGQSLCALQYFGGLFDFRQIVWMHSNLDARTKLVLAAAMTAVLQLRTP
;
A
#
# COMPACT_ATOMS: atom_id res chain seq x y z
N MET A 1 -0.56 65.51 -47.58
CA MET A 1 0.43 64.60 -48.19
C MET A 1 1.45 64.18 -47.14
N LYS A 2 1.84 62.88 -47.13
CA LYS A 2 2.74 62.13 -46.21
C LYS A 2 2.02 61.67 -44.92
N VAL A 3 1.41 60.49 -44.81
CA VAL A 3 1.85 59.06 -44.86
C VAL A 3 2.84 58.69 -43.75
N PHE A 4 2.60 57.51 -43.13
CA PHE A 4 3.37 56.72 -42.16
C PHE A 4 2.89 56.86 -40.69
N ARG A 5 2.60 55.81 -39.92
CA ARG A 5 2.79 54.35 -40.05
C ARG A 5 1.93 53.67 -38.98
N ALA A 6 1.17 52.64 -39.32
CA ALA A 6 0.47 51.79 -38.37
C ALA A 6 1.47 50.95 -37.57
N VAL A 7 1.34 50.92 -36.24
CA VAL A 7 2.02 49.96 -35.37
C VAL A 7 0.95 49.01 -34.82
N LEU A 8 0.90 47.81 -35.41
CA LEU A 8 0.16 46.66 -34.91
C LEU A 8 0.86 46.15 -33.66
N PHE A 9 0.24 46.33 -32.50
CA PHE A 9 0.61 45.62 -31.27
C PHE A 9 0.03 44.20 -31.35
N LEU A 10 0.85 43.25 -31.79
CA LEU A 10 0.58 41.82 -31.66
C LEU A 10 0.98 41.40 -30.24
N ALA A 11 0.05 41.42 -29.28
CA ALA A 11 0.28 40.83 -27.97
C ALA A 11 0.16 39.30 -28.11
N GLY A 12 1.32 38.64 -28.16
CA GLY A 12 1.42 37.18 -28.23
C GLY A 12 0.78 36.52 -27.02
N LEU A 13 -0.21 35.66 -27.27
CA LEU A 13 -0.74 34.73 -26.31
C LEU A 13 0.37 33.71 -26.01
N VAL A 14 1.11 33.90 -24.92
CA VAL A 14 2.03 32.86 -24.42
C VAL A 14 1.15 31.73 -23.92
N ALA A 15 0.98 30.70 -24.74
CA ALA A 15 0.45 29.42 -24.32
C ALA A 15 1.42 28.85 -23.29
N ALA A 16 1.14 29.07 -22.00
CA ALA A 16 1.81 28.35 -20.95
C ALA A 16 1.59 26.84 -21.22
N PRO A 17 2.64 26.00 -21.17
CA PRO A 17 2.44 24.57 -21.23
C PRO A 17 1.49 24.20 -20.09
N ALA A 18 0.46 23.42 -20.39
CA ALA A 18 -0.43 22.89 -19.38
C ALA A 18 0.44 22.21 -18.32
N VAL A 19 0.49 22.80 -17.12
CA VAL A 19 1.02 22.13 -15.95
C VAL A 19 0.24 20.83 -15.88
N SER A 20 0.91 19.72 -16.18
CA SER A 20 0.30 18.40 -16.13
C SER A 20 -0.26 18.24 -14.73
N ALA A 21 -1.57 18.36 -14.58
CA ALA A 21 -2.24 18.09 -13.32
C ALA A 21 -1.81 16.67 -12.93
N ALA A 22 -1.08 16.54 -11.82
CA ALA A 22 -0.67 15.24 -11.33
C ALA A 22 -1.90 14.34 -11.30
N GLN A 23 -1.82 13.21 -12.01
CA GLN A 23 -2.92 12.28 -12.13
C GLN A 23 -3.26 11.81 -10.71
N LYS A 24 -4.47 12.07 -10.22
CA LYS A 24 -4.84 11.86 -8.80
C LYS A 24 -5.25 10.43 -8.48
N THR A 25 -5.12 9.54 -9.46
CA THR A 25 -5.55 8.15 -9.36
C THR A 25 -4.50 7.24 -9.94
N ILE A 26 -4.34 6.06 -9.34
CA ILE A 26 -3.48 5.01 -9.87
C ILE A 26 -3.89 4.63 -11.30
N VAL A 27 -2.90 4.25 -12.12
CA VAL A 27 -3.15 3.62 -13.43
C VAL A 27 -3.47 2.14 -13.20
N ILE A 28 -4.59 1.68 -13.75
CA ILE A 28 -5.07 0.28 -13.68
C ILE A 28 -5.41 -0.20 -15.08
N SER A 29 -5.55 -1.51 -15.28
CA SER A 29 -5.85 -2.08 -16.60
C SER A 29 -7.18 -1.60 -17.19
N ASP A 30 -7.21 -1.42 -18.52
CA ASP A 30 -8.42 -1.02 -19.25
C ASP A 30 -9.58 -2.02 -19.07
N SER A 31 -9.24 -3.31 -18.93
CA SER A 31 -10.22 -4.35 -18.65
C SER A 31 -10.90 -4.14 -17.29
N LEU A 32 -10.16 -3.74 -16.25
CA LEU A 32 -10.75 -3.42 -14.97
C LEU A 32 -11.58 -2.13 -15.04
N ILE A 33 -11.09 -1.08 -15.71
CA ILE A 33 -11.82 0.20 -15.86
C ILE A 33 -13.21 -0.01 -16.47
N GLY A 34 -13.32 -0.87 -17.48
CA GLY A 34 -14.59 -1.13 -18.17
C GLY A 34 -15.56 -2.05 -17.43
N ASN A 35 -15.09 -2.83 -16.45
CA ASN A 35 -15.87 -3.92 -15.84
C ASN A 35 -15.98 -3.82 -14.30
N ALA A 36 -15.33 -2.83 -13.69
CA ALA A 36 -15.32 -2.67 -12.24
C ALA A 36 -16.29 -1.62 -11.73
N GLU A 37 -16.85 -1.91 -10.55
CA GLU A 37 -17.48 -0.90 -9.73
C GLU A 37 -16.39 -0.11 -8.98
N ARG A 38 -16.46 1.22 -9.07
CA ARG A 38 -15.57 2.12 -8.34
C ARG A 38 -16.22 2.56 -7.03
N LEU A 39 -15.62 2.16 -5.92
CA LEU A 39 -16.11 2.35 -4.56
C LEU A 39 -15.20 3.33 -3.79
N SER A 40 -15.78 4.36 -3.20
CA SER A 40 -15.06 5.22 -2.25
C SER A 40 -14.93 4.52 -0.90
N VAL A 41 -13.72 4.53 -0.34
CA VAL A 41 -13.47 4.04 1.00
C VAL A 41 -13.80 5.13 2.02
N LYS A 42 -14.46 4.74 3.11
CA LYS A 42 -14.75 5.59 4.26
C LYS A 42 -14.00 5.03 5.48
N LYS A 43 -13.21 5.88 6.15
CA LYS A 43 -12.59 5.60 7.45
C LYS A 43 -13.56 6.03 8.55
N GLY A 44 -14.15 5.08 9.27
CA GLY A 44 -14.91 5.37 10.49
C GLY A 44 -14.00 5.72 11.67
N ALA A 45 -14.59 6.16 12.78
CA ALA A 45 -13.85 6.54 13.97
C ALA A 45 -12.95 5.39 14.48
N GLN A 46 -11.67 5.71 14.67
CA GLN A 46 -10.68 4.88 15.34
C GLN A 46 -10.63 5.33 16.80
N TRP A 47 -10.89 4.41 17.71
CA TRP A 47 -10.89 4.64 19.17
C TRP A 47 -9.80 3.78 19.80
N MET A 48 -9.34 4.19 20.98
CA MET A 48 -8.21 3.58 21.67
C MET A 48 -8.41 2.05 21.80
N GLY A 49 -7.51 1.28 21.19
CA GLY A 49 -7.57 -0.19 21.20
C GLY A 49 -8.44 -0.83 20.11
N GLN A 50 -8.84 -0.10 19.05
CA GLN A 50 -9.46 -0.69 17.86
C GLN A 50 -8.80 -0.22 16.57
N ILE A 51 -8.81 -1.09 15.56
CA ILE A 51 -8.42 -0.70 14.20
C ILE A 51 -9.46 0.23 13.58
N ALA A 52 -9.10 0.88 12.47
CA ALA A 52 -10.03 1.76 11.77
C ALA A 52 -11.24 0.99 11.23
N LYS A 53 -12.44 1.59 11.37
CA LYS A 53 -13.69 1.03 10.86
C LYS A 53 -13.84 1.34 9.36
N TRP A 54 -13.12 0.60 8.54
CA TRP A 54 -13.17 0.73 7.08
C TRP A 54 -14.53 0.29 6.52
N ARG A 55 -15.04 1.04 5.54
CA ARG A 55 -16.25 0.69 4.79
C ARG A 55 -16.13 1.12 3.33
N PHE A 56 -16.57 0.27 2.41
CA PHE A 56 -16.73 0.57 0.98
C PHE A 56 -17.78 -0.36 0.38
N GLY A 57 -18.71 0.19 -0.42
CA GLY A 57 -19.86 -0.56 -0.92
C GLY A 57 -20.63 -1.25 0.22
N ASP A 58 -20.84 -2.55 0.06
CA ASP A 58 -21.50 -3.45 1.01
C ASP A 58 -20.56 -4.02 2.08
N TYR A 59 -19.26 -3.70 2.00
CA TYR A 59 -18.24 -4.24 2.88
C TYR A 59 -17.95 -3.30 4.04
N ALA A 60 -17.95 -3.81 5.27
CA ALA A 60 -17.65 -3.02 6.46
C ALA A 60 -16.90 -3.82 7.53
N VAL A 61 -15.92 -3.19 8.16
CA VAL A 61 -15.28 -3.72 9.37
C VAL A 61 -16.24 -3.53 10.54
N VAL A 62 -16.76 -4.64 11.07
CA VAL A 62 -17.72 -4.63 12.18
C VAL A 62 -17.04 -4.76 13.55
N SER A 63 -15.87 -5.38 13.58
CA SER A 63 -15.05 -5.50 14.79
C SER A 63 -13.59 -5.65 14.41
N GLY A 64 -12.69 -5.18 15.25
CA GLY A 64 -11.28 -5.44 15.11
C GLY A 64 -10.49 -4.87 16.27
N LYS A 65 -9.31 -5.44 16.49
CA LYS A 65 -8.44 -5.13 17.60
C LYS A 65 -6.98 -5.09 17.11
N PRO A 66 -6.17 -4.12 17.56
CA PRO A 66 -4.74 -4.25 17.47
C PRO A 66 -4.33 -5.47 18.31
N GLY A 67 -3.35 -6.20 17.81
CA GLY A 67 -2.74 -7.31 18.49
C GLY A 67 -1.51 -6.87 19.29
N TRP A 68 -0.62 -7.81 19.57
CA TRP A 68 0.63 -7.55 20.27
C TRP A 68 1.62 -6.83 19.36
N THR A 69 2.22 -5.76 19.88
CA THR A 69 3.40 -5.09 19.30
C THR A 69 4.60 -5.42 20.16
N HIS A 70 5.61 -6.07 19.58
CA HIS A 70 6.88 -6.36 20.24
C HIS A 70 8.04 -5.76 19.45
N THR A 71 8.73 -4.79 20.05
CA THR A 71 9.97 -4.25 19.51
C THR A 71 11.13 -4.76 20.35
N ARG A 72 12.07 -5.47 19.71
CA ARG A 72 13.32 -5.91 20.31
C ARG A 72 14.47 -5.20 19.61
N THR A 73 15.26 -4.48 20.39
CA THR A 73 16.53 -3.93 19.93
C THR A 73 17.66 -4.68 20.63
N THR A 74 18.56 -5.27 19.87
CA THR A 74 19.76 -5.93 20.36
C THR A 74 20.98 -5.24 19.76
N GLY A 75 21.82 -4.68 20.62
CA GLY A 75 23.10 -4.10 20.23
C GLY A 75 24.27 -4.84 20.86
N ASN A 76 25.44 -4.78 20.23
CA ASN A 76 26.66 -5.29 20.83
C ASN A 76 27.21 -4.32 21.92
N PHE A 77 28.15 -4.79 22.76
CA PHE A 77 28.66 -4.04 23.92
C PHE A 77 29.32 -2.69 23.55
N PHE A 78 29.77 -2.54 22.30
CA PHE A 78 30.37 -1.32 21.76
C PHE A 78 29.43 -0.50 20.88
N GLN A 79 28.15 -0.91 20.79
CA GLN A 79 27.10 -0.31 19.95
C GLN A 79 27.46 -0.18 18.46
N THR A 80 28.39 -0.97 17.92
CA THR A 80 28.78 -0.94 16.50
C THR A 80 27.85 -1.73 15.60
N GLU A 81 26.94 -2.53 16.17
CA GLU A 81 25.91 -3.26 15.46
C GLU A 81 24.64 -3.20 16.31
N SER A 82 23.52 -2.89 15.67
CA SER A 82 22.19 -2.83 16.24
C SER A 82 21.23 -3.56 15.31
N GLU A 83 20.52 -4.54 15.86
CA GLU A 83 19.41 -5.22 15.19
C GLU A 83 18.11 -4.80 15.88
N THR A 84 17.18 -4.25 15.11
CA THR A 84 15.84 -3.88 15.58
C THR A 84 14.81 -4.73 14.87
N ARG A 85 14.07 -5.54 15.66
CA ARG A 85 12.95 -6.34 15.20
C ARG A 85 11.65 -5.81 15.78
N THR A 86 10.73 -5.39 14.93
CA THR A 86 9.37 -5.01 15.31
C THR A 86 8.37 -6.03 14.76
N HIS A 87 7.54 -6.55 15.63
CA HIS A 87 6.44 -7.45 15.31
C HIS A 87 5.12 -6.80 15.72
N ASP A 88 4.29 -6.44 14.74
CA ASP A 88 2.97 -5.86 14.96
C ASP A 88 1.90 -6.83 14.47
N THR A 89 0.84 -7.03 15.24
CA THR A 89 -0.30 -7.86 14.82
C THR A 89 -1.60 -7.09 14.90
N PHE A 90 -2.60 -7.51 14.13
CA PHE A 90 -3.98 -7.02 14.28
C PHE A 90 -4.97 -8.04 13.76
N THR A 91 -6.21 -7.96 14.23
CA THR A 91 -7.30 -8.83 13.77
C THR A 91 -8.55 -8.02 13.48
N PHE A 92 -9.34 -8.45 12.51
CA PHE A 92 -10.65 -7.85 12.25
C PHE A 92 -11.64 -8.82 11.62
N VAL A 93 -12.91 -8.43 11.66
CA VAL A 93 -14.01 -9.08 10.97
C VAL A 93 -14.61 -8.07 10.00
N LEU A 94 -14.59 -8.43 8.72
CA LEU A 94 -15.28 -7.72 7.64
C LEU A 94 -16.58 -8.46 7.32
N THR A 95 -17.67 -7.76 7.08
CA THR A 95 -18.94 -8.37 6.63
C THR A 95 -19.36 -7.82 5.29
N ASN A 96 -20.11 -8.59 4.51
CA ASN A 96 -20.88 -8.10 3.37
C ASN A 96 -22.34 -7.79 3.76
N ALA A 97 -23.17 -7.33 2.81
CA ALA A 97 -24.60 -7.12 3.02
C ALA A 97 -25.40 -8.43 3.20
N ALA A 98 -24.88 -9.56 2.73
CA ALA A 98 -25.53 -10.86 2.74
C ALA A 98 -25.28 -11.68 4.02
N THR A 99 -24.75 -11.07 5.08
CA THR A 99 -24.39 -11.66 6.39
C THR A 99 -23.14 -12.54 6.42
N ASP A 100 -22.47 -12.76 5.29
CA ASP A 100 -21.16 -13.43 5.29
C ASP A 100 -20.11 -12.55 5.97
N SER A 101 -19.11 -13.21 6.53
CA SER A 101 -18.01 -12.56 7.22
C SER A 101 -16.66 -13.12 6.77
N ALA A 102 -15.66 -12.25 6.70
CA ALA A 102 -14.26 -12.60 6.58
C ALA A 102 -13.55 -12.24 7.88
N MET A 103 -12.94 -13.23 8.52
CA MET A 103 -12.07 -13.01 9.68
C MET A 103 -10.63 -12.90 9.19
N VAL A 104 -9.94 -11.85 9.58
CA VAL A 104 -8.58 -11.55 9.17
C VAL A 104 -7.68 -11.49 10.39
N ASN A 105 -6.58 -12.23 10.36
CA ASN A 105 -5.50 -12.17 11.34
C ASN A 105 -4.21 -11.80 10.62
N ALA A 106 -3.63 -10.66 10.97
CA ALA A 106 -2.49 -10.09 10.26
C ALA A 106 -1.30 -9.88 11.18
N ALA A 107 -0.11 -10.00 10.61
CA ALA A 107 1.17 -9.74 11.25
C ALA A 107 2.08 -8.97 10.30
N ARG A 108 2.76 -7.95 10.81
CA ARG A 108 3.82 -7.21 10.15
C ARG A 108 5.11 -7.45 10.94
N ASN A 109 6.15 -7.88 10.25
CA ASN A 109 7.49 -7.98 10.78
C ASN A 109 8.38 -6.97 10.06
N VAL A 110 9.11 -6.18 10.82
CA VAL A 110 10.15 -5.29 10.32
C VAL A 110 11.44 -5.68 11.01
N ASP A 111 12.44 -6.09 10.24
CA ASP A 111 13.79 -6.36 10.71
C ASP A 111 14.74 -5.34 10.08
N VAL A 112 15.40 -4.56 10.93
CA VAL A 112 16.35 -3.52 10.54
C VAL A 112 17.70 -3.85 11.17
N GLN A 113 18.72 -4.02 10.33
CA GLN A 113 20.09 -4.22 10.76
C GLN A 113 20.92 -2.97 10.43
N GLU A 114 21.44 -2.33 11.47
CA GLU A 114 22.28 -1.14 11.41
C GLU A 114 23.69 -1.44 11.89
N LEU A 115 24.69 -1.06 11.10
CA LEU A 115 26.07 -0.95 11.52
C LEU A 115 26.32 0.50 11.92
N HIS A 116 26.85 0.68 13.12
CA HIS A 116 27.25 1.99 13.62
C HIS A 116 28.77 2.09 13.65
N LYS A 117 29.25 3.30 13.43
CA LYS A 117 30.65 3.69 13.53
C LYS A 117 31.15 3.60 14.97
N LEU A 118 32.28 2.94 15.18
CA LEU A 118 32.97 2.96 16.47
C LEU A 118 33.76 4.27 16.58
N ASP A 119 33.38 5.16 17.49
CA ASP A 119 34.19 6.34 17.83
C ASP A 119 35.30 5.93 18.81
N LEU A 120 36.55 6.10 18.39
CA LEU A 120 37.74 5.77 19.18
C LEU A 120 38.29 7.01 19.92
N GLY A 121 37.61 8.15 19.82
CA GLY A 121 38.05 9.43 20.36
C GLY A 121 39.08 10.14 19.47
N HIS A 122 39.38 11.40 19.79
CA HIS A 122 40.37 12.24 19.07
C HIS A 122 40.12 12.42 17.56
N GLY A 123 38.88 12.27 17.10
CA GLY A 123 38.51 12.37 15.68
C GLY A 123 38.77 11.10 14.87
N TRP A 124 39.09 9.99 15.54
CA TRP A 124 39.35 8.69 14.92
C TRP A 124 38.12 7.82 15.08
N SER A 125 37.78 7.12 14.00
CA SER A 125 36.58 6.32 13.95
C SER A 125 36.77 5.15 13.02
N LEU A 126 36.34 3.97 13.45
CA LEU A 126 36.46 2.73 12.69
C LEU A 126 35.07 2.29 12.21
N GLY A 127 34.93 2.11 10.89
CA GLY A 127 33.66 1.76 10.24
C GLY A 127 32.90 2.96 9.69
N SER A 128 31.73 2.67 9.12
CA SER A 128 30.78 3.65 8.58
C SER A 128 29.39 3.36 9.13
N ASP A 129 28.62 4.41 9.40
CA ASP A 129 27.20 4.25 9.70
C ASP A 129 26.49 3.76 8.43
N GLU A 130 25.82 2.62 8.53
CA GLU A 130 25.15 1.99 7.41
C GLU A 130 23.95 1.15 7.86
N VAL A 131 22.80 1.38 7.23
CA VAL A 131 21.69 0.41 7.28
C VAL A 131 22.04 -0.67 6.26
N VAL A 132 22.36 -1.87 6.75
CA VAL A 132 22.88 -2.96 5.92
C VAL A 132 21.75 -3.77 5.29
N LEU A 133 20.65 -3.95 6.02
CA LEU A 133 19.49 -4.70 5.54
C LEU A 133 18.21 -4.21 6.23
N GLU A 134 17.20 -3.91 5.42
CA GLU A 134 15.82 -3.74 5.88
C GLU A 134 14.96 -4.82 5.23
N SER A 135 14.30 -5.63 6.05
CA SER A 135 13.35 -6.63 5.61
C SER A 135 12.01 -6.34 6.27
N GLU A 136 11.04 -5.94 5.46
CA GLU A 136 9.66 -5.81 5.88
C GLU A 136 8.85 -6.94 5.25
N ASN A 137 8.10 -7.67 6.07
CA ASN A 137 7.08 -8.56 5.57
C ASN A 137 5.76 -8.37 6.32
N PHE A 138 4.68 -8.54 5.58
CA PHE A 138 3.33 -8.49 6.05
C PHE A 138 2.62 -9.76 5.58
N THR A 139 1.98 -10.44 6.52
CA THR A 139 1.16 -11.61 6.24
C THR A 139 -0.21 -11.43 6.86
N ALA A 140 -1.27 -11.74 6.12
CA ALA A 140 -2.62 -11.81 6.66
C ALA A 140 -3.33 -13.10 6.26
N PHE A 141 -3.91 -13.78 7.23
CA PHE A 141 -4.72 -14.97 7.05
C PHE A 141 -6.20 -14.59 7.06
N ILE A 142 -6.92 -14.98 6.02
CA ILE A 142 -8.32 -14.64 5.78
C ILE A 142 -9.12 -15.94 5.75
N THR A 143 -10.11 -16.06 6.63
CA THR A 143 -11.07 -17.17 6.63
C THR A 143 -12.49 -16.64 6.45
N ILE A 144 -13.27 -17.31 5.61
CA ILE A 144 -14.66 -16.91 5.33
C ILE A 144 -15.60 -17.72 6.22
N ASN A 145 -16.53 -17.06 6.91
CA ASN A 145 -17.54 -17.69 7.76
C ASN A 145 -16.96 -18.67 8.80
N ARG A 146 -15.72 -18.41 9.26
CA ARG A 146 -14.94 -19.27 10.17
C ARG A 146 -14.63 -20.66 9.62
N ASP A 147 -14.81 -20.87 8.32
CA ASP A 147 -14.35 -22.06 7.62
C ASP A 147 -12.82 -22.01 7.49
N THR A 148 -12.14 -22.93 8.18
CA THR A 148 -10.68 -23.05 8.15
C THR A 148 -10.18 -23.98 7.05
N THR A 149 -11.07 -24.65 6.31
CA THR A 149 -10.69 -25.57 5.24
C THR A 149 -10.14 -24.82 4.01
N GLU A 150 -10.57 -23.57 3.83
CA GLU A 150 -10.10 -22.69 2.76
C GLU A 150 -9.60 -21.37 3.35
N THR A 151 -8.34 -21.37 3.79
CA THR A 151 -7.68 -20.17 4.33
C THR A 151 -6.88 -19.47 3.23
N TRP A 152 -7.16 -18.19 3.02
CA TRP A 152 -6.41 -17.34 2.11
C TRP A 152 -5.29 -16.63 2.85
N THR A 153 -4.10 -16.59 2.25
CA THR A 153 -2.91 -15.91 2.77
C THR A 153 -2.55 -14.76 1.85
N LEU A 154 -2.63 -13.54 2.36
CA LEU A 154 -2.05 -12.35 1.76
C LEU A 154 -0.62 -12.20 2.26
N TYR A 155 0.33 -12.04 1.36
CA TYR A 155 1.72 -11.74 1.65
C TYR A 155 2.14 -10.47 0.90
N ILE A 156 2.85 -9.58 1.59
CA ILE A 156 3.53 -8.42 1.01
C ILE A 156 4.91 -8.35 1.66
N GLY A 157 5.96 -8.43 0.88
CA GLY A 157 7.34 -8.39 1.35
C GLY A 157 8.17 -7.41 0.54
N ASP A 158 9.02 -6.68 1.25
CA ASP A 158 10.00 -5.75 0.73
C ASP A 158 11.35 -6.13 1.38
N THR A 159 12.32 -6.54 0.56
CA THR A 159 13.71 -6.73 1.04
C THR A 159 14.60 -5.72 0.35
N GLY A 160 15.27 -4.85 1.10
CA GLY A 160 16.20 -3.85 0.57
C GLY A 160 17.50 -3.80 1.36
N GLY A 161 18.57 -3.39 0.70
CA GLY A 161 19.87 -3.08 1.31
C GLY A 161 20.58 -2.01 0.49
N ARG A 162 21.63 -1.39 1.05
CA ARG A 162 22.38 -0.31 0.36
C ARG A 162 22.93 -0.74 -1.01
N ASP A 163 23.21 -2.03 -1.18
CA ASP A 163 23.87 -2.63 -2.35
C ASP A 163 22.98 -3.59 -3.18
N SER A 164 21.68 -3.74 -2.88
CA SER A 164 20.78 -4.60 -3.65
C SER A 164 19.54 -3.84 -4.14
N GLU A 165 19.19 -4.02 -5.42
CA GLU A 165 17.88 -3.60 -5.93
C GLU A 165 16.82 -4.33 -5.11
N GLY A 166 16.08 -3.58 -4.30
CA GLY A 166 15.11 -4.18 -3.39
C GLY A 166 14.07 -5.01 -4.14
N LYS A 167 13.73 -6.18 -3.61
CA LYS A 167 12.74 -7.07 -4.20
C LYS A 167 11.39 -6.88 -3.51
N HIS A 168 10.43 -6.35 -4.25
CA HIS A 168 9.03 -6.31 -3.85
C HIS A 168 8.31 -7.59 -4.29
N GLU A 169 7.70 -8.32 -3.37
CA GLU A 169 6.84 -9.46 -3.68
C GLU A 169 5.51 -9.35 -2.93
N ALA A 170 4.40 -9.37 -3.66
CA ALA A 170 3.07 -9.30 -3.07
C ALA A 170 2.09 -10.23 -3.79
N PHE A 171 1.37 -11.05 -3.03
CA PHE A 171 0.40 -12.02 -3.57
C PHE A 171 -0.65 -12.44 -2.53
N LEU A 172 -1.76 -12.99 -3.01
CA LEU A 172 -2.87 -13.55 -2.24
C LEU A 172 -3.15 -14.97 -2.75
N THR A 173 -3.16 -15.97 -1.87
CA THR A 173 -3.29 -17.39 -2.28
C THR A 173 -4.02 -18.25 -1.25
N ASN A 174 -4.75 -19.26 -1.69
CA ASN A 174 -5.29 -20.35 -0.85
C ASN A 174 -4.58 -21.69 -1.10
N GLY A 175 -3.43 -21.69 -1.79
CA GLY A 175 -2.69 -22.88 -2.21
C GLY A 175 -3.07 -23.40 -3.60
N GLU A 176 -4.34 -23.31 -3.99
CA GLU A 176 -4.81 -23.69 -5.34
C GLU A 176 -4.77 -22.51 -6.32
N ARG A 177 -5.19 -21.34 -5.83
CA ARG A 177 -5.24 -20.09 -6.58
C ARG A 177 -4.16 -19.15 -6.10
N ARG A 178 -3.61 -18.33 -7.01
CA ARG A 178 -2.64 -17.27 -6.68
C ARG A 178 -2.96 -16.02 -7.47
N ILE A 179 -3.18 -14.93 -6.73
CA ILE A 179 -3.49 -13.61 -7.23
C ILE A 179 -2.28 -12.73 -6.92
N LEU A 180 -1.66 -12.14 -7.92
CA LEU A 180 -0.50 -11.26 -7.77
C LEU A 180 -0.99 -9.84 -7.45
N LEU A 181 -0.30 -9.16 -6.55
CA LEU A 181 -0.54 -7.75 -6.25
C LEU A 181 0.57 -6.94 -6.93
N SER A 182 0.24 -6.29 -8.05
CA SER A 182 1.17 -5.42 -8.77
C SER A 182 1.07 -4.00 -8.23
N LEU A 183 2.21 -3.38 -7.90
CA LEU A 183 2.23 -1.98 -7.49
C LEU A 183 1.66 -1.09 -8.60
N ALA A 184 0.75 -0.20 -8.24
CA ALA A 184 0.12 0.75 -9.14
C ALA A 184 0.38 2.18 -8.66
N SER A 185 0.72 3.05 -9.60
CA SER A 185 1.00 4.47 -9.33
C SER A 185 0.30 5.35 -10.35
N SER A 186 0.03 6.59 -9.97
CA SER A 186 -0.35 7.64 -10.93
C SER A 186 0.83 8.10 -11.81
N ASN A 187 2.07 7.82 -11.42
CA ASN A 187 3.25 8.09 -12.22
C ASN A 187 3.55 6.91 -13.15
N LYS A 188 4.04 7.19 -14.36
CA LYS A 188 4.46 6.17 -15.33
C LYS A 188 5.58 5.28 -14.78
N ASN A 189 6.49 5.87 -14.00
CA ASN A 189 7.46 5.12 -13.21
C ASN A 189 6.93 5.04 -11.77
N VAL A 190 6.62 3.82 -11.32
CA VAL A 190 6.06 3.55 -9.99
C VAL A 190 7.01 3.96 -8.86
N TYR A 191 8.33 3.94 -9.12
CA TYR A 191 9.36 4.35 -8.16
C TYR A 191 9.67 5.85 -8.20
N ASP A 192 9.11 6.59 -9.15
CA ASP A 192 9.24 8.05 -9.17
C ASP A 192 8.30 8.66 -8.12
N MET A 193 8.84 8.94 -6.94
CA MET A 193 8.08 9.53 -5.82
C MET A 193 8.01 11.05 -5.88
N ARG A 194 8.56 11.69 -6.93
CA ARG A 194 8.48 13.15 -7.09
C ARG A 194 7.02 13.57 -7.24
N GLY A 195 6.62 14.55 -6.44
CA GLY A 195 5.24 15.07 -6.43
C GLY A 195 4.24 14.24 -5.63
N LEU A 196 4.68 13.20 -4.90
CA LEU A 196 3.85 12.30 -4.09
C LEU A 196 2.67 11.74 -4.90
N PRO A 197 2.91 10.79 -5.81
CA PRO A 197 1.86 10.21 -6.64
C PRO A 197 0.81 9.45 -5.81
N ALA A 198 -0.36 9.22 -6.40
CA ALA A 198 -1.28 8.21 -5.89
C ALA A 198 -0.62 6.82 -5.95
N LEU A 199 -0.82 6.01 -4.91
CA LEU A 199 -0.23 4.68 -4.75
C LEU A 199 -1.29 3.64 -4.41
N GLY A 200 -1.06 2.42 -4.88
CA GLY A 200 -2.01 1.34 -4.78
C GLY A 200 -1.47 0.00 -5.25
N TYR A 201 -2.39 -0.95 -5.36
CA TYR A 201 -2.15 -2.28 -5.91
C TYR A 201 -3.27 -2.65 -6.90
N GLU A 202 -2.91 -3.31 -7.98
CA GLU A 202 -3.83 -4.05 -8.85
C GLU A 202 -3.68 -5.55 -8.60
N PHE A 203 -4.79 -6.26 -8.45
CA PHE A 203 -4.85 -7.68 -8.12
C PHE A 203 -5.12 -8.46 -9.40
N VAL A 204 -4.14 -9.25 -9.83
CA VAL A 204 -4.15 -9.93 -11.12
C VAL A 204 -4.03 -11.44 -10.95
N GLU A 205 -4.94 -12.17 -11.56
CA GLU A 205 -4.93 -13.64 -11.61
C GLU A 205 -4.99 -14.07 -13.08
N ASN A 206 -4.06 -14.93 -13.52
CA ASN A 206 -4.02 -15.43 -14.90
C ASN A 206 -4.08 -14.32 -15.98
N GLY A 207 -3.46 -13.17 -15.72
CA GLY A 207 -3.46 -12.01 -16.61
C GLY A 207 -4.77 -11.19 -16.62
N GLN A 208 -5.77 -11.59 -15.82
CA GLN A 208 -7.01 -10.84 -15.64
C GLN A 208 -6.98 -10.04 -14.33
N SER A 209 -7.32 -8.77 -14.41
CA SER A 209 -7.45 -7.91 -13.24
C SER A 209 -8.79 -8.13 -12.55
N LEU A 210 -8.74 -8.45 -11.27
CA LEU A 210 -9.91 -8.78 -10.44
C LEU A 210 -10.37 -7.58 -9.61
N CYS A 211 -9.43 -6.81 -9.09
CA CYS A 211 -9.70 -5.59 -8.33
C CYS A 211 -8.47 -4.69 -8.27
N ALA A 212 -8.64 -3.47 -7.79
CA ALA A 212 -7.54 -2.58 -7.46
C ALA A 212 -7.87 -1.77 -6.20
N LEU A 213 -6.82 -1.38 -5.48
CA LEU A 213 -6.89 -0.56 -4.29
C LEU A 213 -5.93 0.62 -4.43
N GLN A 214 -6.44 1.83 -4.28
CA GLN A 214 -5.65 3.03 -4.01
C GLN A 214 -5.71 3.34 -2.52
N TYR A 215 -4.60 3.15 -1.82
CA TYR A 215 -4.49 3.45 -0.39
C TYR A 215 -3.99 4.88 -0.11
N PHE A 216 -3.38 5.53 -1.10
CA PHE A 216 -2.91 6.92 -1.04
C PHE A 216 -3.25 7.65 -2.34
N GLY A 217 -3.90 8.83 -2.26
CA GLY A 217 -4.33 9.59 -3.44
C GLY A 217 -3.33 10.62 -3.95
N GLY A 218 -2.19 10.76 -3.27
CA GLY A 218 -1.14 11.69 -3.62
C GLY A 218 -1.18 13.00 -2.83
N LEU A 219 -0.39 13.98 -3.27
CA LEU A 219 -0.26 15.26 -2.60
C LEU A 219 -1.63 15.96 -2.39
N PHE A 220 -2.00 16.19 -1.12
CA PHE A 220 -3.28 16.77 -0.69
C PHE A 220 -4.55 15.99 -1.08
N ASP A 221 -4.42 14.74 -1.55
CA ASP A 221 -5.55 13.85 -1.82
C ASP A 221 -5.46 12.59 -0.97
N PHE A 222 -6.26 12.58 0.10
CA PHE A 222 -6.33 11.46 1.04
C PHE A 222 -7.43 10.46 0.66
N ARG A 223 -8.01 10.56 -0.54
CA ARG A 223 -9.06 9.64 -0.97
C ARG A 223 -8.49 8.27 -1.25
N GLN A 224 -9.17 7.30 -0.67
CA GLN A 224 -8.93 5.89 -0.88
C GLN A 224 -10.06 5.32 -1.74
N ILE A 225 -9.68 4.53 -2.73
CA ILE A 225 -10.60 4.05 -3.77
C ILE A 225 -10.36 2.56 -3.96
N VAL A 226 -11.45 1.82 -4.06
CA VAL A 226 -11.47 0.41 -4.45
C VAL A 226 -12.13 0.28 -5.81
N TRP A 227 -11.57 -0.53 -6.69
CA TRP A 227 -12.22 -1.00 -7.91
C TRP A 227 -12.46 -2.49 -7.76
N MET A 228 -13.69 -2.96 -7.90
CA MET A 228 -14.03 -4.39 -7.80
C MET A 228 -14.67 -4.86 -9.08
N HIS A 229 -14.12 -5.90 -9.72
CA HIS A 229 -14.70 -6.45 -10.94
C HIS A 229 -16.13 -6.97 -10.68
N SER A 230 -17.08 -6.55 -11.53
CA SER A 230 -18.51 -6.72 -11.26
C SER A 230 -18.97 -8.18 -11.33
N ASN A 231 -18.35 -8.99 -12.20
CA ASN A 231 -18.77 -10.37 -12.47
C ASN A 231 -18.12 -11.44 -11.57
N LEU A 232 -17.46 -11.03 -10.49
CA LEU A 232 -16.90 -11.98 -9.52
C LEU A 232 -18.01 -12.55 -8.63
N ASP A 233 -17.87 -13.80 -8.20
CA ASP A 233 -18.76 -14.42 -7.23
C ASP A 233 -18.62 -13.74 -5.85
N ALA A 234 -19.66 -13.86 -5.02
CA ALA A 234 -19.72 -13.17 -3.73
C ALA A 234 -18.60 -13.57 -2.77
N ARG A 235 -18.16 -14.84 -2.79
CA ARG A 235 -17.08 -15.35 -1.93
C ARG A 235 -15.75 -14.74 -2.34
N THR A 236 -15.41 -14.75 -3.63
CA THR A 236 -14.20 -14.11 -4.16
C THR A 236 -14.19 -12.61 -3.86
N LYS A 237 -15.31 -11.90 -4.07
CA LYS A 237 -15.37 -10.45 -3.74
C LYS A 237 -15.13 -10.18 -2.25
N LEU A 238 -15.66 -11.03 -1.36
CA LEU A 238 -15.45 -10.89 0.08
C LEU A 238 -13.99 -11.14 0.47
N VAL A 239 -13.32 -12.14 -0.11
CA VAL A 239 -11.88 -12.39 0.08
C VAL A 239 -11.05 -11.18 -0.39
N LEU A 240 -11.32 -10.68 -1.59
CA LEU A 240 -10.63 -9.49 -2.14
C LEU A 240 -10.87 -8.25 -1.28
N ALA A 241 -12.10 -8.04 -0.82
CA ALA A 241 -12.44 -6.93 0.07
C ALA A 241 -11.70 -7.02 1.41
N ALA A 242 -11.58 -8.23 1.98
CA ALA A 242 -10.81 -8.48 3.20
C ALA A 242 -9.32 -8.22 2.99
N ALA A 243 -8.74 -8.69 1.88
CA ALA A 243 -7.35 -8.44 1.54
C ALA A 243 -7.07 -6.94 1.36
N MET A 244 -7.89 -6.22 0.60
CA MET A 244 -7.75 -4.76 0.42
C MET A 244 -7.88 -4.01 1.74
N THR A 245 -8.77 -4.44 2.63
CA THR A 245 -8.90 -3.84 3.98
C THR A 245 -7.65 -4.07 4.82
N ALA A 246 -7.03 -5.25 4.73
CA ALA A 246 -5.76 -5.53 5.39
C ALA A 246 -4.64 -4.63 4.87
N VAL A 247 -4.57 -4.39 3.55
CA VAL A 247 -3.62 -3.45 2.94
C VAL A 247 -3.88 -2.01 3.38
N LEU A 248 -5.15 -1.58 3.46
CA LEU A 248 -5.52 -0.26 3.98
C LEU A 248 -5.04 -0.07 5.41
N GLN A 249 -5.21 -1.07 6.27
CA GLN A 249 -4.75 -1.02 7.66
C GLN A 249 -3.22 -1.05 7.77
N LEU A 250 -2.53 -1.75 6.86
CA LEU A 250 -1.06 -1.76 6.80
C LEU A 250 -0.49 -0.40 6.36
N ARG A 251 -1.05 0.20 5.31
CA ARG A 251 -0.48 1.38 4.64
C ARG A 251 -1.04 2.71 5.16
N THR A 252 -2.06 2.69 6.02
CA THR A 252 -2.64 3.91 6.62
C THR A 252 -2.38 3.91 8.12
N PRO A 253 -1.68 4.93 8.67
CA PRO A 253 -1.53 5.09 10.12
C PRO A 253 -2.87 5.38 10.84
#